data_AF-A0A836RI94-F1
#
_entry.id   AF-A0A836RI94-F1
#
_cell.length_a   1.000
_cell.length_b   1.000
_cell.length_c   1.000
_cell.angle_alpha   90.00
_cell.angle_beta   90.00
_cell.angle_gamma   90.00
#
_symmetry.space_group_name_H-M   'P 1'
#
loop_
_entity.id
_entity.type
_entity.pdbx_description
1 polymer ?
#
loop_
_entity_poly.entity_id
_entity_poly.type
_entity_poly.pdbx_seq_one_letter_code
_entity_poly.pdbx_strand_id
1 'polypeptide(L)'
;MKEQLAETERKIEERAREISRLKSVAKELEKDRDEAVKRAEEEAQRAEKAANETEALKAELAEMKQTFNAAKETLKSLKETNDALTRDLEAASGRIKVLEEERDKLNGRLEKVTSSLRSKNDEIEDLRGALAALDKEKESLNGEIRGLRATVKSMKEASEIAAAEDKKLHAENAELTNRVKALEQEAERLGAEAGRLKSENADLARMVQELEQERAKVVERVKAADALEGEVKGLRERVQDLERDKAALAEELRTRGRLDEEVKSLRDRLSGFERENERLNKELKIREMHIKDLEATERKEMDDLRKENETLRRDIGEARAGMAKIKEEYERMSKESATAREQAEAVKRTLEEREAAWKAEKAALEKRIAETETAAGKGTELAARIEALAKENKELKTALAEARDRNKALESAVASLNERLEKAQAAPAPAETAAPAAPATPASPVTGVQKEPLG
;
A
#
# COMPACT_ATOMS: atom_id res chain seq x y z
N MET A 1 -53.80 70.27 -297.85
CA MET A 1 -53.86 68.79 -297.83
C MET A 1 -52.54 68.15 -297.40
N LYS A 2 -51.49 68.03 -298.24
CA LYS A 2 -50.26 67.27 -297.86
C LYS A 2 -49.64 67.65 -296.51
N GLU A 3 -49.67 68.93 -296.16
CA GLU A 3 -49.05 69.50 -294.95
C GLU A 3 -49.70 69.03 -293.63
N GLN A 4 -51.00 68.73 -293.62
CA GLN A 4 -51.74 68.33 -292.41
C GLN A 4 -51.40 66.90 -291.94
N LEU A 5 -50.88 66.04 -292.84
CA LEU A 5 -50.63 64.64 -292.52
C LEU A 5 -49.38 64.45 -291.64
N ALA A 6 -48.31 65.17 -291.96
CA ALA A 6 -47.06 65.14 -291.20
C ALA A 6 -47.21 65.65 -289.76
N GLU A 7 -48.13 66.60 -289.53
CA GLU A 7 -48.44 67.10 -288.19
C GLU A 7 -49.17 66.05 -287.34
N THR A 8 -50.04 65.22 -287.95
CA THR A 8 -50.69 64.11 -287.25
C THR A 8 -49.74 62.99 -286.88
N GLU A 9 -48.79 62.61 -287.75
CA GLU A 9 -47.80 61.57 -287.46
C GLU A 9 -46.89 61.97 -286.29
N ARG A 10 -46.42 63.23 -286.26
CA ARG A 10 -45.60 63.77 -285.16
C ARG A 10 -46.33 63.70 -283.81
N LYS A 11 -47.64 64.00 -283.78
CA LYS A 11 -48.47 63.91 -282.57
C LYS A 11 -48.72 62.47 -282.10
N ILE A 12 -48.77 61.50 -283.03
CA ILE A 12 -48.86 60.07 -282.69
C ILE A 12 -47.57 59.59 -282.03
N GLU A 13 -46.41 59.97 -282.59
CA GLU A 13 -45.10 59.59 -282.03
C GLU A 13 -44.85 60.23 -280.65
N GLU A 14 -45.26 61.49 -280.48
CA GLU A 14 -45.23 62.20 -279.19
C GLU A 14 -46.12 61.49 -278.14
N ARG A 15 -47.35 61.07 -278.50
CA ARG A 15 -48.20 60.26 -277.62
C ARG A 15 -47.66 58.87 -277.34
N ALA A 16 -46.91 58.25 -278.25
CA ALA A 16 -46.26 56.96 -278.00
C ALA A 16 -45.13 57.08 -276.95
N ARG A 17 -44.37 58.18 -276.98
CA ARG A 17 -43.40 58.53 -275.92
C ARG A 17 -44.11 58.80 -274.59
N GLU A 18 -45.22 59.53 -274.62
CA GLU A 18 -46.03 59.82 -273.43
C GLU A 18 -46.59 58.55 -272.77
N ILE A 19 -47.15 57.62 -273.55
CA ILE A 19 -47.63 56.31 -273.06
C ILE A 19 -46.50 55.48 -272.45
N SER A 20 -45.29 55.52 -273.04
CA SER A 20 -44.12 54.83 -272.49
C SER A 20 -43.67 55.43 -271.17
N ARG A 21 -43.68 56.77 -271.06
CA ARG A 21 -43.39 57.50 -269.82
C ARG A 21 -44.42 57.20 -268.73
N LEU A 22 -45.71 57.24 -269.07
CA LEU A 22 -46.81 56.89 -268.16
C LEU A 22 -46.74 55.44 -267.68
N LYS A 23 -46.33 54.48 -268.53
CA LYS A 23 -46.06 53.10 -268.10
C LYS A 23 -44.90 53.01 -267.10
N SER A 24 -43.84 53.79 -267.29
CA SER A 24 -42.73 53.84 -266.33
C SER A 24 -43.18 54.43 -264.99
N VAL A 25 -43.94 55.53 -265.01
CA VAL A 25 -44.48 56.18 -263.81
C VAL A 25 -45.48 55.26 -263.10
N ALA A 26 -46.37 54.57 -263.81
CA ALA A 26 -47.29 53.62 -263.22
C ALA A 26 -46.56 52.48 -262.48
N LYS A 27 -45.47 51.96 -263.07
CA LYS A 27 -44.67 50.89 -262.46
C LYS A 27 -43.90 51.35 -261.21
N GLU A 28 -43.35 52.57 -261.22
CA GLU A 28 -42.76 53.15 -260.01
C GLU A 28 -43.83 53.38 -258.94
N LEU A 29 -45.03 53.88 -259.30
CA LEU A 29 -46.15 54.05 -258.35
C LEU A 29 -46.68 52.73 -257.78
N GLU A 30 -46.68 51.63 -258.53
CA GLU A 30 -47.00 50.30 -258.01
C GLU A 30 -45.94 49.82 -257.00
N LYS A 31 -44.65 50.03 -257.32
CA LYS A 31 -43.54 49.71 -256.40
C LYS A 31 -43.59 50.56 -255.13
N ASP A 32 -43.82 51.87 -255.26
CA ASP A 32 -43.95 52.79 -254.12
C ASP A 32 -45.19 52.46 -253.26
N ARG A 33 -46.30 52.06 -253.88
CA ARG A 33 -47.49 51.54 -253.19
C ARG A 33 -47.14 50.29 -252.38
N ASP A 34 -46.47 49.32 -252.98
CA ASP A 34 -46.19 48.04 -252.32
C ASP A 34 -45.13 48.20 -251.22
N GLU A 35 -44.15 49.09 -251.40
CA GLU A 35 -43.25 49.51 -250.32
C GLU A 35 -43.98 50.27 -249.20
N ALA A 36 -44.97 51.12 -249.52
CA ALA A 36 -45.77 51.84 -248.53
C ALA A 36 -46.71 50.92 -247.73
N VAL A 37 -47.36 49.95 -248.41
CA VAL A 37 -48.18 48.91 -247.74
C VAL A 37 -47.30 48.08 -246.81
N LYS A 38 -46.14 47.60 -247.27
CA LYS A 38 -45.21 46.83 -246.43
C LYS A 38 -44.71 47.63 -245.22
N ARG A 39 -44.42 48.94 -245.39
CA ARG A 39 -44.08 49.83 -244.27
C ARG A 39 -45.24 49.97 -243.28
N ALA A 40 -46.47 50.14 -243.77
CA ALA A 40 -47.66 50.25 -242.92
C ALA A 40 -47.98 48.94 -242.17
N GLU A 41 -47.76 47.78 -242.78
CA GLU A 41 -47.88 46.47 -242.11
C GLU A 41 -46.80 46.28 -241.02
N GLU A 42 -45.54 46.62 -241.32
CA GLU A 42 -44.46 46.59 -240.33
C GLU A 42 -44.69 47.59 -239.19
N GLU A 43 -45.26 48.76 -239.46
CA GLU A 43 -45.60 49.78 -238.47
C GLU A 43 -46.82 49.36 -237.63
N ALA A 44 -47.85 48.76 -238.23
CA ALA A 44 -48.99 48.19 -237.52
C ALA A 44 -48.56 47.06 -236.57
N GLN A 45 -47.68 46.14 -237.00
CA GLN A 45 -47.14 45.09 -236.13
C GLN A 45 -46.26 45.65 -234.99
N ARG A 46 -45.56 46.77 -235.21
CA ARG A 46 -44.82 47.46 -234.14
C ARG A 46 -45.77 48.15 -233.16
N ALA A 47 -46.84 48.78 -233.64
CA ALA A 47 -47.87 49.39 -232.81
C ALA A 47 -48.63 48.35 -231.97
N GLU A 48 -48.96 47.19 -232.55
CA GLU A 48 -49.57 46.07 -231.82
C GLU A 48 -48.65 45.52 -230.72
N LYS A 49 -47.35 45.31 -231.02
CA LYS A 49 -46.37 44.89 -230.01
C LYS A 49 -46.21 45.93 -228.90
N ALA A 50 -46.07 47.21 -229.25
CA ALA A 50 -45.96 48.29 -228.28
C ALA A 50 -47.24 48.43 -227.42
N ALA A 51 -48.42 48.18 -227.98
CA ALA A 51 -49.67 48.13 -227.23
C ALA A 51 -49.71 46.96 -226.24
N ASN A 52 -49.34 45.75 -226.67
CA ASN A 52 -49.27 44.57 -225.81
C ASN A 52 -48.21 44.73 -224.69
N GLU A 53 -47.04 45.29 -225.00
CA GLU A 53 -46.02 45.66 -224.01
C GLU A 53 -46.53 46.74 -223.04
N THR A 54 -47.31 47.71 -223.54
CA THR A 54 -47.94 48.75 -222.71
C THR A 54 -48.97 48.17 -221.75
N GLU A 55 -49.81 47.22 -222.17
CA GLU A 55 -50.76 46.54 -221.27
C GLU A 55 -50.06 45.61 -220.27
N ALA A 56 -48.99 44.92 -220.67
CA ALA A 56 -48.16 44.13 -219.76
C ALA A 56 -47.52 45.02 -218.67
N LEU A 57 -46.89 46.13 -219.05
CA LEU A 57 -46.29 47.10 -218.11
C LEU A 57 -47.35 47.78 -217.23
N LYS A 58 -48.58 47.99 -217.72
CA LYS A 58 -49.71 48.45 -216.89
C LYS A 58 -50.12 47.42 -215.85
N ALA A 59 -50.15 46.13 -216.21
CA ALA A 59 -50.46 45.04 -215.29
C ALA A 59 -49.38 44.88 -214.21
N GLU A 60 -48.10 44.85 -214.59
CA GLU A 60 -46.97 44.84 -213.65
C GLU A 60 -47.00 46.06 -212.73
N LEU A 61 -47.27 47.25 -213.27
CA LEU A 61 -47.40 48.48 -212.47
C LEU A 61 -48.61 48.44 -211.51
N ALA A 62 -49.68 47.73 -211.84
CA ALA A 62 -50.82 47.53 -210.95
C ALA A 62 -50.48 46.53 -209.82
N GLU A 63 -49.83 45.41 -210.14
CA GLU A 63 -49.36 44.43 -209.15
C GLU A 63 -48.28 45.03 -208.23
N MET A 64 -47.34 45.80 -208.76
CA MET A 64 -46.33 46.50 -207.98
C MET A 64 -46.94 47.55 -207.04
N LYS A 65 -48.02 48.23 -207.45
CA LYS A 65 -48.81 49.12 -206.56
C LYS A 65 -49.54 48.34 -205.47
N GLN A 66 -50.12 47.18 -205.80
CA GLN A 66 -50.82 46.33 -204.83
C GLN A 66 -49.85 45.76 -203.78
N THR A 67 -48.71 45.23 -204.22
CA THR A 67 -47.66 44.70 -203.33
C THR A 67 -46.99 45.81 -202.51
N PHE A 68 -46.74 47.00 -203.07
CA PHE A 68 -46.29 48.17 -202.30
C PHE A 68 -47.30 48.58 -201.22
N ASN A 69 -48.60 48.64 -201.54
CA ASN A 69 -49.64 48.96 -200.56
C ASN A 69 -49.74 47.89 -199.45
N ALA A 70 -49.63 46.61 -199.80
CA ALA A 70 -49.58 45.52 -198.82
C ALA A 70 -48.35 45.63 -197.91
N ALA A 71 -47.16 45.86 -198.48
CA ALA A 71 -45.91 46.05 -197.73
C ALA A 71 -45.95 47.30 -196.82
N LYS A 72 -46.67 48.35 -197.23
CA LYS A 72 -46.89 49.56 -196.45
C LYS A 72 -47.78 49.31 -195.21
N GLU A 73 -48.86 48.55 -195.36
CA GLU A 73 -49.71 48.19 -194.21
C GLU A 73 -49.06 47.15 -193.29
N THR A 74 -48.26 46.20 -193.82
CA THR A 74 -47.47 45.30 -192.94
C THR A 74 -46.37 46.06 -192.20
N LEU A 75 -45.68 47.01 -192.83
CA LEU A 75 -44.72 47.90 -192.15
C LEU A 75 -45.39 48.71 -191.03
N LYS A 76 -46.60 49.22 -191.26
CA LYS A 76 -47.40 49.91 -190.25
C LYS A 76 -47.77 48.98 -189.09
N SER A 77 -48.29 47.78 -189.36
CA SER A 77 -48.64 46.78 -188.34
C SER A 77 -47.42 46.30 -187.54
N LEU A 78 -46.27 46.10 -188.19
CA LEU A 78 -45.00 45.77 -187.52
C LEU A 78 -44.53 46.90 -186.62
N LYS A 79 -44.69 48.16 -187.03
CA LYS A 79 -44.39 49.32 -186.19
C LYS A 79 -45.31 49.40 -184.97
N GLU A 80 -46.63 49.27 -185.17
CA GLU A 80 -47.63 49.23 -184.10
C GLU A 80 -47.33 48.09 -183.09
N THR A 81 -46.89 46.93 -183.59
CA THR A 81 -46.45 45.79 -182.76
C THR A 81 -45.15 46.07 -182.00
N ASN A 82 -44.15 46.68 -182.64
CA ASN A 82 -42.89 47.04 -181.99
C ASN A 82 -43.07 48.13 -180.92
N ASP A 83 -43.94 49.11 -181.18
CA ASP A 83 -44.33 50.13 -180.21
C ASP A 83 -45.08 49.49 -179.02
N ALA A 84 -45.86 48.42 -179.23
CA ALA A 84 -46.50 47.66 -178.15
C ALA A 84 -45.47 46.87 -177.31
N LEU A 85 -44.61 46.09 -177.96
CA LEU A 85 -43.54 45.31 -177.29
C LEU A 85 -42.58 46.20 -176.50
N THR A 86 -42.31 47.42 -176.97
CA THR A 86 -41.50 48.41 -176.23
C THR A 86 -42.17 48.79 -174.92
N ARG A 87 -43.48 49.08 -174.92
CA ARG A 87 -44.25 49.41 -173.69
C ARG A 87 -44.34 48.23 -172.73
N ASP A 88 -44.50 47.01 -173.25
CA ASP A 88 -44.52 45.80 -172.42
C ASP A 88 -43.15 45.54 -171.77
N LEU A 89 -42.04 45.79 -172.48
CA LEU A 89 -40.68 45.70 -171.94
C LEU A 89 -40.41 46.76 -170.87
N GLU A 90 -40.87 47.99 -171.06
CA GLU A 90 -40.80 49.06 -170.05
C GLU A 90 -41.63 48.69 -168.80
N ALA A 91 -42.86 48.19 -168.99
CA ALA A 91 -43.73 47.77 -167.90
C ALA A 91 -43.17 46.56 -167.13
N ALA A 92 -42.58 45.58 -167.83
CA ALA A 92 -41.88 44.46 -167.20
C ALA A 92 -40.65 44.93 -166.41
N SER A 93 -39.85 45.85 -166.97
CA SER A 93 -38.69 46.44 -166.30
C SER A 93 -39.08 47.23 -165.05
N GLY A 94 -40.22 47.94 -165.09
CA GLY A 94 -40.79 48.61 -163.92
C GLY A 94 -41.23 47.61 -162.83
N ARG A 95 -41.91 46.53 -163.21
CA ARG A 95 -42.30 45.45 -162.28
C ARG A 95 -41.11 44.77 -161.62
N ILE A 96 -40.03 44.51 -162.36
CA ILE A 96 -38.80 43.93 -161.82
C ILE A 96 -38.24 44.82 -160.69
N LYS A 97 -38.07 46.14 -160.93
CA LYS A 97 -37.56 47.06 -159.90
C LYS A 97 -38.40 47.07 -158.62
N VAL A 98 -39.73 47.06 -158.75
CA VAL A 98 -40.63 46.99 -157.59
C VAL A 98 -40.45 45.69 -156.81
N LEU A 99 -40.34 44.55 -157.50
CA LEU A 99 -40.10 43.24 -156.88
C LEU A 99 -38.71 43.14 -156.22
N GLU A 100 -37.69 43.79 -156.78
CA GLU A 100 -36.36 43.89 -156.15
C GLU A 100 -36.40 44.72 -154.87
N GLU A 101 -37.05 45.88 -154.89
CA GLU A 101 -37.28 46.68 -153.69
C GLU A 101 -38.08 45.91 -152.61
N GLU A 102 -39.13 45.17 -153.00
CA GLU A 102 -39.91 44.35 -152.06
C GLU A 102 -39.08 43.20 -151.49
N ARG A 103 -38.27 42.53 -152.30
CA ARG A 103 -37.32 41.49 -151.87
C ARG A 103 -36.32 42.03 -150.85
N ASP A 104 -35.76 43.22 -151.06
CA ASP A 104 -34.82 43.83 -150.10
C ASP A 104 -35.52 44.31 -148.82
N LYS A 105 -36.75 44.87 -148.93
CA LYS A 105 -37.59 45.18 -147.76
C LYS A 105 -37.96 43.93 -146.96
N LEU A 106 -38.14 42.78 -147.60
CA LEU A 106 -38.41 41.49 -146.95
C LEU A 106 -37.15 40.90 -146.30
N ASN A 107 -36.00 40.94 -146.98
CA ASN A 107 -34.72 40.50 -146.42
C ASN A 107 -34.37 41.29 -145.14
N GLY A 108 -34.44 42.63 -145.18
CA GLY A 108 -34.21 43.47 -144.01
C GLY A 108 -35.24 43.32 -142.88
N ARG A 109 -36.39 42.68 -143.14
CA ARG A 109 -37.32 42.22 -142.08
C ARG A 109 -36.93 40.85 -141.54
N LEU A 110 -36.52 39.92 -142.41
CA LEU A 110 -36.07 38.58 -142.04
C LEU A 110 -34.84 38.62 -141.12
N GLU A 111 -33.86 39.47 -141.42
CA GLU A 111 -32.67 39.69 -140.59
C GLU A 111 -33.03 40.19 -139.18
N LYS A 112 -33.97 41.16 -139.09
CA LYS A 112 -34.44 41.70 -137.81
C LYS A 112 -35.20 40.67 -136.98
N VAL A 113 -36.07 39.89 -137.61
CA VAL A 113 -36.79 38.78 -136.95
C VAL A 113 -35.81 37.70 -136.48
N THR A 114 -34.83 37.33 -137.30
CA THR A 114 -33.80 36.33 -136.97
C THR A 114 -32.94 36.80 -135.78
N SER A 115 -32.53 38.07 -135.77
CA SER A 115 -31.75 38.68 -134.69
C SER A 115 -32.55 38.74 -133.38
N SER A 116 -33.84 39.11 -133.45
CA SER A 116 -34.75 39.12 -132.31
C SER A 116 -35.01 37.71 -131.75
N LEU A 117 -35.21 36.72 -132.63
CA LEU A 117 -35.38 35.31 -132.25
C LEU A 117 -34.14 34.77 -131.54
N ARG A 118 -32.94 35.11 -132.02
CA ARG A 118 -31.67 34.75 -131.36
C ARG A 118 -31.59 35.34 -129.96
N SER A 119 -31.74 36.66 -129.84
CA SER A 119 -31.72 37.35 -128.55
C SER A 119 -32.75 36.80 -127.55
N LYS A 120 -33.92 36.34 -128.02
CA LYS A 120 -34.93 35.70 -127.17
C LYS A 120 -34.64 34.24 -126.83
N ASN A 121 -33.90 33.51 -127.66
CA ASN A 121 -33.37 32.19 -127.27
C ASN A 121 -32.28 32.34 -126.22
N ASP A 122 -31.35 33.29 -126.40
CA ASP A 122 -30.29 33.58 -125.44
C ASP A 122 -30.88 33.92 -124.05
N GLU A 123 -31.89 34.81 -124.00
CA GLU A 123 -32.65 35.16 -122.79
C GLU A 123 -33.40 33.96 -122.16
N ILE A 124 -33.88 33.01 -122.97
CA ILE A 124 -34.53 31.78 -122.48
C ILE A 124 -33.50 30.82 -121.86
N GLU A 125 -32.28 30.75 -122.37
CA GLU A 125 -31.21 29.94 -121.78
C GLU A 125 -30.70 30.54 -120.46
N ASP A 126 -30.50 31.85 -120.38
CA ASP A 126 -30.18 32.56 -119.13
C ASP A 126 -31.25 32.34 -118.05
N LEU A 127 -32.53 32.51 -118.41
CA LEU A 127 -33.66 32.28 -117.48
C LEU A 127 -33.74 30.82 -117.00
N ARG A 128 -33.45 29.85 -117.86
CA ARG A 128 -33.36 28.42 -117.47
C ARG A 128 -32.19 28.18 -116.51
N GLY A 129 -31.03 28.81 -116.75
CA GLY A 129 -29.87 28.75 -115.86
C GLY A 129 -30.18 29.30 -114.47
N ALA A 130 -30.79 30.48 -114.41
CA ALA A 130 -31.22 31.11 -113.15
C ALA A 130 -32.24 30.26 -112.37
N LEU A 131 -33.23 29.69 -113.06
CA LEU A 131 -34.26 28.84 -112.43
C LEU A 131 -33.65 27.54 -111.87
N ALA A 132 -32.73 26.91 -112.61
CA ALA A 132 -32.00 25.73 -112.15
C ALA A 132 -31.02 26.02 -110.99
N ALA A 133 -30.54 27.25 -110.84
CA ALA A 133 -29.77 27.69 -109.68
C ALA A 133 -30.67 27.88 -108.44
N LEU A 134 -31.82 28.55 -108.60
CA LEU A 134 -32.80 28.77 -107.53
C LEU A 134 -33.38 27.47 -106.99
N ASP A 135 -33.64 26.46 -107.83
CA ASP A 135 -34.11 25.16 -107.34
C ASP A 135 -33.04 24.42 -106.51
N LYS A 136 -31.75 24.52 -106.86
CA LYS A 136 -30.65 23.98 -106.05
C LYS A 136 -30.49 24.70 -104.70
N GLU A 137 -30.60 26.02 -104.69
CA GLU A 137 -30.57 26.82 -103.46
C GLU A 137 -31.75 26.43 -102.54
N LYS A 138 -32.95 26.33 -103.11
CA LYS A 138 -34.16 25.83 -102.44
C LYS A 138 -34.00 24.40 -101.91
N GLU A 139 -33.32 23.50 -102.62
CA GLU A 139 -33.00 22.16 -102.11
C GLU A 139 -32.03 22.22 -100.91
N SER A 140 -30.97 23.04 -100.98
CA SER A 140 -30.02 23.25 -99.88
C SER A 140 -30.71 23.79 -98.63
N LEU A 141 -31.49 24.86 -98.77
CA LEU A 141 -32.24 25.48 -97.67
C LEU A 141 -33.27 24.51 -97.07
N ASN A 142 -33.90 23.65 -97.88
CA ASN A 142 -34.76 22.58 -97.35
C ASN A 142 -33.97 21.50 -96.58
N GLY A 143 -32.73 21.21 -96.98
CA GLY A 143 -31.79 20.38 -96.22
C GLY A 143 -31.45 20.99 -94.86
N GLU A 144 -31.05 22.25 -94.84
CA GLU A 144 -30.74 23.01 -93.61
C GLU A 144 -31.94 23.09 -92.66
N ILE A 145 -33.14 23.40 -93.18
CA ILE A 145 -34.38 23.42 -92.39
C ILE A 145 -34.69 22.04 -91.77
N ARG A 146 -34.40 20.93 -92.46
CA ARG A 146 -34.55 19.57 -91.89
C ARG A 146 -33.51 19.33 -90.79
N GLY A 147 -32.25 19.72 -91.02
CA GLY A 147 -31.18 19.61 -90.03
C GLY A 147 -31.48 20.39 -88.75
N LEU A 148 -31.83 21.68 -88.87
CA LEU A 148 -32.19 22.55 -87.75
C LEU A 148 -33.41 22.01 -86.98
N ARG A 149 -34.43 21.46 -87.66
CA ARG A 149 -35.58 20.81 -87.00
C ARG A 149 -35.16 19.56 -86.21
N ALA A 150 -34.22 18.76 -86.70
CA ALA A 150 -33.68 17.62 -85.98
C ALA A 150 -32.88 18.05 -84.74
N THR A 151 -32.03 19.07 -84.86
CA THR A 151 -31.30 19.67 -83.72
C THR A 151 -32.24 20.22 -82.66
N VAL A 152 -33.28 20.96 -83.05
CA VAL A 152 -34.30 21.50 -82.12
C VAL A 152 -35.07 20.38 -81.42
N LYS A 153 -35.38 19.27 -82.09
CA LYS A 153 -36.00 18.10 -81.45
C LYS A 153 -35.07 17.48 -80.40
N SER A 154 -33.81 17.20 -80.77
CA SER A 154 -32.82 16.63 -79.87
C SER A 154 -32.52 17.53 -78.66
N MET A 155 -32.45 18.84 -78.83
CA MET A 155 -32.28 19.81 -77.74
C MET A 155 -33.48 19.84 -76.77
N LYS A 156 -34.71 19.65 -77.27
CA LYS A 156 -35.89 19.50 -76.40
C LYS A 156 -35.83 18.22 -75.59
N GLU A 157 -35.53 17.09 -76.23
CA GLU A 157 -35.41 15.79 -75.56
C GLU A 157 -34.32 15.83 -74.46
N ALA A 158 -33.16 16.44 -74.75
CA ALA A 158 -32.11 16.67 -73.76
C ALA A 158 -32.54 17.59 -72.60
N SER A 159 -33.31 18.64 -72.89
CA SER A 159 -33.84 19.58 -71.87
C SER A 159 -34.90 18.92 -70.97
N GLU A 160 -35.74 18.05 -71.53
CA GLU A 160 -36.75 17.28 -70.79
C GLU A 160 -36.08 16.25 -69.86
N ILE A 161 -35.02 15.58 -70.32
CA ILE A 161 -34.19 14.68 -69.49
C ILE A 161 -33.51 15.46 -68.36
N ALA A 162 -32.87 16.60 -68.66
CA ALA A 162 -32.21 17.43 -67.64
C ALA A 162 -33.21 17.94 -66.58
N ALA A 163 -34.41 18.36 -66.98
CA ALA A 163 -35.46 18.79 -66.08
C ALA A 163 -36.12 17.65 -65.27
N ALA A 164 -35.91 16.39 -65.64
CA ALA A 164 -36.29 15.22 -64.85
C ALA A 164 -35.21 14.85 -63.83
N GLU A 165 -33.93 14.88 -64.22
CA GLU A 165 -32.79 14.64 -63.34
C GLU A 165 -32.69 15.71 -62.23
N ASP A 166 -32.88 16.99 -62.57
CA ASP A 166 -32.90 18.09 -61.59
C ASP A 166 -33.98 17.91 -60.51
N LYS A 167 -35.20 17.54 -60.89
CA LYS A 167 -36.30 17.23 -59.94
C LYS A 167 -35.96 16.07 -59.00
N LYS A 168 -35.32 15.02 -59.55
CA LYS A 168 -34.87 13.86 -58.76
C LYS A 168 -33.78 14.26 -57.76
N LEU A 169 -32.76 15.00 -58.20
CA LEU A 169 -31.71 15.53 -57.33
C LEU A 169 -32.25 16.49 -56.27
N HIS A 170 -33.29 17.27 -56.58
CA HIS A 170 -33.94 18.16 -55.62
C HIS A 170 -34.72 17.38 -54.55
N ALA A 171 -35.39 16.28 -54.92
CA ALA A 171 -36.05 15.38 -53.97
C ALA A 171 -35.03 14.65 -53.09
N GLU A 172 -33.94 14.15 -53.67
CA GLU A 172 -32.84 13.49 -52.95
C GLU A 172 -32.17 14.44 -51.94
N ASN A 173 -31.91 15.70 -52.32
CA ASN A 173 -31.40 16.72 -51.41
C ASN A 173 -32.38 17.03 -50.26
N ALA A 174 -33.69 17.03 -50.52
CA ALA A 174 -34.70 17.23 -49.48
C ALA A 174 -34.75 16.05 -48.49
N GLU A 175 -34.65 14.81 -48.98
CA GLU A 175 -34.56 13.61 -48.15
C GLU A 175 -33.28 13.60 -47.30
N LEU A 176 -32.12 13.85 -47.91
CA LEU A 176 -30.84 13.97 -47.20
C LEU A 176 -30.86 15.09 -46.14
N THR A 177 -31.44 16.25 -46.46
CA THR A 177 -31.61 17.36 -45.51
C THR A 177 -32.46 16.94 -44.30
N ASN A 178 -33.54 16.19 -44.52
CA ASN A 178 -34.37 15.67 -43.44
C ASN A 178 -33.65 14.57 -42.64
N ARG A 179 -32.84 13.73 -43.30
CA ARG A 179 -32.04 12.70 -42.62
C ARG A 179 -30.93 13.29 -41.75
N VAL A 180 -30.28 14.37 -42.19
CA VAL A 180 -29.32 15.14 -41.37
C VAL A 180 -30.00 15.67 -40.12
N LYS A 181 -31.14 16.39 -40.24
CA LYS A 181 -31.89 16.91 -39.10
C LYS A 181 -32.30 15.84 -38.09
N ALA A 182 -32.71 14.66 -38.56
CA ALA A 182 -33.05 13.53 -37.70
C ALA A 182 -31.82 12.98 -36.94
N LEU A 183 -30.65 12.94 -37.58
CA LEU A 183 -29.40 12.52 -36.95
C LEU A 183 -28.85 13.58 -35.97
N GLU A 184 -29.03 14.87 -36.25
CA GLU A 184 -28.72 15.98 -35.33
C GLU A 184 -29.55 15.86 -34.05
N GLN A 185 -30.87 15.69 -34.17
CA GLN A 185 -31.78 15.47 -33.03
C GLN A 185 -31.45 14.20 -32.24
N GLU A 186 -31.06 13.11 -32.90
CA GLU A 186 -30.65 11.88 -32.22
C GLU A 186 -29.31 12.04 -31.50
N ALA A 187 -28.35 12.78 -32.07
CA ALA A 187 -27.09 13.12 -31.42
C ALA A 187 -27.30 14.03 -30.18
N GLU A 188 -28.19 15.02 -30.26
CA GLU A 188 -28.59 15.83 -29.10
C GLU A 188 -29.23 14.96 -28.00
N ARG A 189 -30.14 14.05 -28.37
CA ARG A 189 -30.81 13.14 -27.43
C ARG A 189 -29.80 12.24 -26.71
N LEU A 190 -28.88 11.63 -27.45
CA LEU A 190 -27.81 10.77 -26.92
C LEU A 190 -26.81 11.56 -26.07
N GLY A 191 -26.50 12.81 -26.44
CA GLY A 191 -25.66 13.71 -25.64
C GLY A 191 -26.30 14.05 -24.28
N ALA A 192 -27.60 14.35 -24.27
CA ALA A 192 -28.36 14.58 -23.05
C ALA A 192 -28.46 13.31 -22.18
N GLU A 193 -28.67 12.14 -22.78
CA GLU A 193 -28.73 10.85 -22.09
C GLU A 193 -27.38 10.47 -21.47
N ALA A 194 -26.26 10.66 -22.20
CA ALA A 194 -24.91 10.49 -21.67
C ALA A 194 -24.60 11.48 -20.53
N GLY A 195 -25.08 12.73 -20.63
CA GLY A 195 -25.01 13.71 -19.54
C GLY A 195 -25.75 13.26 -18.28
N ARG A 196 -26.99 12.75 -18.44
CA ARG A 196 -27.80 12.19 -17.34
C ARG A 196 -27.10 11.02 -16.65
N LEU A 197 -26.62 10.05 -17.43
CA LEU A 197 -25.89 8.88 -16.93
C LEU A 197 -24.56 9.24 -16.25
N LYS A 198 -23.90 10.32 -16.68
CA LYS A 198 -22.67 10.81 -16.03
C LYS A 198 -22.95 11.40 -14.64
N SER A 199 -24.04 12.16 -14.49
CA SER A 199 -24.48 12.65 -13.17
C SER A 199 -24.92 11.51 -12.26
N GLU A 200 -25.73 10.57 -12.78
CA GLU A 200 -26.20 9.39 -12.04
C GLU A 200 -25.02 8.55 -11.50
N ASN A 201 -23.98 8.32 -12.30
CA ASN A 201 -22.75 7.66 -11.84
C ASN A 201 -21.98 8.48 -10.78
N ALA A 202 -21.98 9.81 -10.86
CA ALA A 202 -21.30 10.66 -9.87
C ALA A 202 -22.02 10.64 -8.51
N ASP A 203 -23.36 10.61 -8.51
CA ASP A 203 -24.16 10.51 -7.28
C ASP A 203 -24.13 9.10 -6.69
N LEU A 204 -24.13 8.05 -7.52
CA LEU A 204 -23.86 6.68 -7.06
C LEU A 204 -22.46 6.53 -6.44
N ALA A 205 -21.43 7.16 -7.03
CA ALA A 205 -20.08 7.13 -6.47
C ALA A 205 -19.99 7.82 -5.10
N ARG A 206 -20.70 8.95 -4.91
CA ARG A 206 -20.86 9.59 -3.59
C ARG A 206 -21.54 8.67 -2.60
N MET A 207 -22.67 8.05 -2.98
CA MET A 207 -23.42 7.16 -2.10
C MET A 207 -22.60 5.93 -1.69
N VAL A 208 -21.78 5.37 -2.59
CA VAL A 208 -20.81 4.32 -2.25
C VAL A 208 -19.79 4.83 -1.22
N GLN A 209 -19.20 6.01 -1.43
CA GLN A 209 -18.23 6.60 -0.49
C GLN A 209 -18.83 6.85 0.91
N GLU A 210 -20.10 7.29 0.99
CA GLU A 210 -20.82 7.47 2.25
C GLU A 210 -21.10 6.13 2.96
N LEU A 211 -21.51 5.10 2.20
CA LEU A 211 -21.71 3.74 2.72
C LEU A 211 -20.40 3.09 3.20
N GLU A 212 -19.28 3.34 2.52
CA GLU A 212 -17.95 2.89 2.97
C GLU A 212 -17.53 3.58 4.28
N GLN A 213 -17.81 4.88 4.44
CA GLN A 213 -17.55 5.60 5.69
C GLN A 213 -18.42 5.09 6.85
N GLU A 214 -19.72 4.85 6.64
CA GLU A 214 -20.57 4.30 7.71
C GLU A 214 -20.20 2.84 8.03
N ARG A 215 -19.84 2.03 7.02
CA ARG A 215 -19.28 0.69 7.24
C ARG A 215 -18.02 0.73 8.10
N ALA A 216 -17.12 1.69 7.86
CA ALA A 216 -15.92 1.86 8.70
C ALA A 216 -16.30 2.22 10.16
N LYS A 217 -17.25 3.14 10.38
CA LYS A 217 -17.77 3.46 11.72
C LYS A 217 -18.40 2.23 12.40
N VAL A 218 -19.11 1.39 11.65
CA VAL A 218 -19.69 0.14 12.18
C VAL A 218 -18.59 -0.86 12.55
N VAL A 219 -17.52 -0.99 11.76
CA VAL A 219 -16.37 -1.85 12.11
C VAL A 219 -15.69 -1.40 13.41
N GLU A 220 -15.49 -0.10 13.63
CA GLU A 220 -14.93 0.39 14.91
C GLU A 220 -15.91 0.20 16.08
N ARG A 221 -17.23 0.33 15.86
CA ARG A 221 -18.26 -0.01 16.87
C ARG A 221 -18.22 -1.49 17.24
N VAL A 222 -17.99 -2.40 16.29
CA VAL A 222 -17.85 -3.85 16.56
C VAL A 222 -16.60 -4.12 17.39
N LYS A 223 -15.43 -3.60 17.02
CA LYS A 223 -14.20 -3.74 17.83
C LYS A 223 -14.37 -3.22 19.26
N ALA A 224 -15.10 -2.12 19.44
CA ALA A 224 -15.42 -1.58 20.76
C ALA A 224 -16.37 -2.50 21.55
N ALA A 225 -17.32 -3.15 20.89
CA ALA A 225 -18.17 -4.17 21.51
C ALA A 225 -17.38 -5.43 21.90
N ASP A 226 -16.48 -5.92 21.03
CA ASP A 226 -15.60 -7.07 21.30
C ASP A 226 -14.70 -6.80 22.52
N ALA A 227 -14.16 -5.57 22.62
CA ALA A 227 -13.35 -5.13 23.77
C ALA A 227 -14.18 -5.09 25.07
N LEU A 228 -15.40 -4.54 25.02
CA LEU A 228 -16.32 -4.51 26.15
C LEU A 228 -16.79 -5.91 26.57
N GLU A 229 -16.95 -6.86 25.63
CA GLU A 229 -17.21 -8.27 25.97
C GLU A 229 -16.01 -8.90 26.69
N GLY A 230 -14.78 -8.57 26.26
CA GLY A 230 -13.55 -8.94 26.97
C GLY A 230 -13.49 -8.40 28.40
N GLU A 231 -13.83 -7.12 28.60
CA GLU A 231 -13.93 -6.50 29.94
C GLU A 231 -15.02 -7.17 30.79
N VAL A 232 -16.22 -7.40 30.23
CA VAL A 232 -17.32 -8.09 30.92
C VAL A 232 -16.93 -9.52 31.31
N LYS A 233 -16.17 -10.24 30.48
CA LYS A 233 -15.64 -11.57 30.80
C LYS A 233 -14.64 -11.51 31.95
N GLY A 234 -13.66 -10.61 31.90
CA GLY A 234 -12.68 -10.43 32.98
C GLY A 234 -13.32 -9.97 34.31
N LEU A 235 -14.37 -9.14 34.24
CA LEU A 235 -15.15 -8.75 35.41
C LEU A 235 -15.96 -9.94 35.98
N ARG A 236 -16.54 -10.81 35.16
CA ARG A 236 -17.21 -12.04 35.62
C ARG A 236 -16.24 -13.01 36.30
N GLU A 237 -15.05 -13.19 35.72
CA GLU A 237 -13.99 -14.01 36.31
C GLU A 237 -13.57 -13.45 37.68
N ARG A 238 -13.33 -12.13 37.77
CA ARG A 238 -12.98 -11.47 39.03
C ARG A 238 -14.11 -11.46 40.07
N VAL A 239 -15.38 -11.40 39.65
CA VAL A 239 -16.52 -11.59 40.56
C VAL A 239 -16.55 -13.02 41.10
N GLN A 240 -16.30 -14.02 40.26
CA GLN A 240 -16.24 -15.42 40.69
C GLN A 240 -15.08 -15.67 41.68
N ASP A 241 -13.93 -15.01 41.50
CA ASP A 241 -12.83 -15.05 42.46
C ASP A 241 -13.19 -14.36 43.79
N LEU A 242 -13.82 -13.19 43.75
CA LEU A 242 -14.32 -12.52 44.96
C LEU A 242 -15.41 -13.34 45.68
N GLU A 243 -16.19 -14.15 44.97
CA GLU A 243 -17.13 -15.12 45.56
C GLU A 243 -16.42 -16.30 46.23
N ARG A 244 -15.31 -16.79 45.65
CA ARG A 244 -14.42 -17.79 46.28
C ARG A 244 -13.79 -17.24 47.55
N ASP A 245 -13.19 -16.04 47.49
CA ASP A 245 -12.57 -15.36 48.63
C ASP A 245 -13.58 -15.13 49.76
N LYS A 246 -14.79 -14.65 49.41
CA LYS A 246 -15.90 -14.46 50.35
C LYS A 246 -16.34 -15.77 51.00
N ALA A 247 -16.34 -16.89 50.27
CA ALA A 247 -16.66 -18.20 50.82
C ALA A 247 -15.56 -18.70 51.77
N ALA A 248 -14.28 -18.50 51.42
CA ALA A 248 -13.15 -18.82 52.30
C ALA A 248 -13.20 -18.01 53.61
N LEU A 249 -13.37 -16.68 53.52
CA LEU A 249 -13.56 -15.79 54.67
C LEU A 249 -14.78 -16.17 55.52
N ALA A 250 -15.85 -16.71 54.92
CA ALA A 250 -16.99 -17.21 55.66
C ALA A 250 -16.71 -18.53 56.41
N GLU A 251 -15.76 -19.36 55.97
CA GLU A 251 -15.28 -20.51 56.74
C GLU A 251 -14.25 -20.11 57.81
N GLU A 252 -13.39 -19.10 57.54
CA GLU A 252 -12.54 -18.49 58.58
C GLU A 252 -13.38 -17.88 59.72
N LEU A 253 -14.49 -17.20 59.39
CA LEU A 253 -15.41 -16.68 60.41
C LEU A 253 -16.16 -17.79 61.16
N ARG A 254 -16.51 -18.92 60.52
CA ARG A 254 -17.11 -20.08 61.20
C ARG A 254 -16.12 -20.80 62.11
N THR A 255 -14.89 -21.03 61.66
CA THR A 255 -13.83 -21.65 62.46
C THR A 255 -13.44 -20.75 63.63
N ARG A 256 -13.35 -19.43 63.42
CA ARG A 256 -13.24 -18.45 64.52
C ARG A 256 -14.42 -18.53 65.48
N GLY A 257 -15.66 -18.62 64.98
CA GLY A 257 -16.85 -18.78 65.83
C GLY A 257 -16.77 -20.01 66.75
N ARG A 258 -16.30 -21.15 66.22
CA ARG A 258 -16.06 -22.37 67.02
C ARG A 258 -14.93 -22.18 68.03
N LEU A 259 -13.87 -21.44 67.70
CA LEU A 259 -12.80 -21.09 68.63
C LEU A 259 -13.29 -20.12 69.73
N ASP A 260 -14.17 -19.16 69.41
CA ASP A 260 -14.79 -18.26 70.39
C ASP A 260 -15.76 -19.02 71.33
N GLU A 261 -16.47 -20.04 70.83
CA GLU A 261 -17.24 -20.99 71.65
C GLU A 261 -16.34 -21.87 72.54
N GLU A 262 -15.23 -22.36 72.00
CA GLU A 262 -14.26 -23.18 72.75
C GLU A 262 -13.58 -22.35 73.86
N VAL A 263 -13.13 -21.13 73.56
CA VAL A 263 -12.62 -20.13 74.52
C VAL A 263 -13.67 -19.79 75.57
N LYS A 264 -14.95 -19.65 75.19
CA LYS A 264 -16.05 -19.47 76.15
C LYS A 264 -16.18 -20.68 77.06
N SER A 265 -16.17 -21.90 76.53
CA SER A 265 -16.26 -23.13 77.34
C SER A 265 -15.08 -23.28 78.31
N LEU A 266 -13.87 -22.89 77.89
CA LEU A 266 -12.68 -22.86 78.72
C LEU A 266 -12.79 -21.79 79.82
N ARG A 267 -13.33 -20.61 79.51
CA ARG A 267 -13.59 -19.54 80.48
C ARG A 267 -14.70 -19.89 81.47
N ASP A 268 -15.76 -20.56 81.02
CA ASP A 268 -16.83 -21.05 81.89
C ASP A 268 -16.29 -22.14 82.84
N ARG A 269 -15.45 -23.07 82.35
CA ARG A 269 -14.70 -24.03 83.20
C ARG A 269 -13.74 -23.34 84.16
N LEU A 270 -13.03 -22.29 83.73
CA LEU A 270 -12.17 -21.49 84.59
C LEU A 270 -12.99 -20.84 85.72
N SER A 271 -14.16 -20.26 85.41
CA SER A 271 -15.07 -19.70 86.43
C SER A 271 -15.64 -20.77 87.38
N GLY A 272 -15.73 -22.03 86.91
CA GLY A 272 -16.05 -23.19 87.75
C GLY A 272 -14.93 -23.43 88.76
N PHE A 273 -13.68 -23.54 88.30
CA PHE A 273 -12.52 -23.68 89.17
C PHE A 273 -12.33 -22.48 90.10
N GLU A 274 -12.58 -21.24 89.67
CA GLU A 274 -12.52 -20.04 90.50
C GLU A 274 -13.57 -20.06 91.64
N ARG A 275 -14.81 -20.49 91.36
CA ARG A 275 -15.85 -20.68 92.38
C ARG A 275 -15.51 -21.82 93.34
N GLU A 276 -14.90 -22.90 92.85
CA GLU A 276 -14.43 -24.01 93.68
C GLU A 276 -13.27 -23.57 94.58
N ASN A 277 -12.34 -22.77 94.05
CA ASN A 277 -11.25 -22.16 94.81
C ASN A 277 -11.77 -21.17 95.86
N GLU A 278 -12.74 -20.31 95.52
CA GLU A 278 -13.44 -19.46 96.50
C GLU A 278 -14.12 -20.30 97.61
N ARG A 279 -14.77 -21.41 97.25
CA ARG A 279 -15.42 -22.30 98.22
C ARG A 279 -14.39 -22.93 99.16
N LEU A 280 -13.31 -23.48 98.62
CA LEU A 280 -12.20 -24.04 99.41
C LEU A 280 -11.54 -22.98 100.31
N ASN A 281 -11.39 -21.74 99.82
CA ASN A 281 -10.82 -20.63 100.58
C ASN A 281 -11.78 -20.13 101.70
N LYS A 282 -13.10 -20.23 101.49
CA LYS A 282 -14.11 -20.01 102.54
C LYS A 282 -14.12 -21.13 103.57
N GLU A 283 -13.99 -22.40 103.15
CA GLU A 283 -13.81 -23.54 104.07
C GLU A 283 -12.51 -23.44 104.89
N LEU A 284 -11.41 -22.96 104.27
CA LEU A 284 -10.16 -22.63 104.96
C LEU A 284 -10.37 -21.57 106.04
N LYS A 285 -10.99 -20.43 105.72
CA LYS A 285 -11.29 -19.38 106.71
C LYS A 285 -12.16 -19.85 107.87
N ILE A 286 -13.12 -20.75 107.62
CA ILE A 286 -13.94 -21.35 108.68
C ILE A 286 -13.10 -22.25 109.60
N ARG A 287 -12.12 -22.98 109.05
CA ARG A 287 -11.15 -23.76 109.85
C ARG A 287 -10.15 -22.87 110.61
N GLU A 288 -9.67 -21.78 109.99
CA GLU A 288 -8.82 -20.78 110.66
C GLU A 288 -9.52 -20.11 111.84
N MET A 289 -10.82 -19.81 111.74
CA MET A 289 -11.64 -19.37 112.87
C MET A 289 -11.72 -20.44 113.96
N HIS A 290 -12.06 -21.69 113.60
CA HIS A 290 -12.14 -22.79 114.57
C HIS A 290 -10.83 -23.01 115.34
N ILE A 291 -9.68 -22.89 114.68
CA ILE A 291 -8.36 -23.00 115.31
C ILE A 291 -8.14 -21.83 116.29
N LYS A 292 -8.49 -20.59 115.91
CA LYS A 292 -8.37 -19.43 116.81
C LYS A 292 -9.28 -19.50 118.03
N ASP A 293 -10.51 -19.99 117.87
CA ASP A 293 -11.45 -20.14 118.98
C ASP A 293 -10.98 -21.24 119.95
N LEU A 294 -10.41 -22.35 119.44
CA LEU A 294 -9.76 -23.39 120.25
C LEU A 294 -8.53 -22.86 121.00
N GLU A 295 -7.61 -22.17 120.31
CA GLU A 295 -6.45 -21.53 120.95
C GLU A 295 -6.85 -20.51 122.03
N ALA A 296 -7.99 -19.82 121.85
CA ALA A 296 -8.52 -18.88 122.84
C ALA A 296 -9.09 -19.58 124.09
N THR A 297 -9.69 -20.76 123.94
CA THR A 297 -10.12 -21.58 125.09
C THR A 297 -8.95 -22.19 125.87
N GLU A 298 -8.00 -22.84 125.18
CA GLU A 298 -6.85 -23.50 125.86
C GLU A 298 -5.97 -22.50 126.62
N ARG A 299 -5.76 -21.29 126.07
CA ARG A 299 -5.03 -20.21 126.76
C ARG A 299 -5.72 -19.78 128.07
N LYS A 300 -7.05 -19.83 128.12
CA LYS A 300 -7.83 -19.39 129.28
C LYS A 300 -7.74 -20.39 130.42
N GLU A 301 -7.87 -21.69 130.12
CA GLU A 301 -7.67 -22.76 131.11
C GLU A 301 -6.22 -22.79 131.63
N MET A 302 -5.24 -22.56 130.76
CA MET A 302 -3.82 -22.47 131.13
C MET A 302 -3.50 -21.30 132.08
N ASP A 303 -4.15 -20.14 131.91
CA ASP A 303 -3.93 -18.99 132.81
C ASP A 303 -4.68 -19.11 134.15
N ASP A 304 -5.79 -19.85 134.20
CA ASP A 304 -6.48 -20.14 135.47
C ASP A 304 -5.75 -21.24 136.28
N LEU A 305 -5.29 -22.32 135.62
CA LEU A 305 -4.42 -23.33 136.24
C LEU A 305 -3.07 -22.76 136.74
N ARG A 306 -2.55 -21.71 136.08
CA ARG A 306 -1.36 -20.98 136.56
C ARG A 306 -1.59 -20.28 137.90
N LYS A 307 -2.71 -19.57 138.06
CA LYS A 307 -3.06 -18.86 139.31
C LYS A 307 -3.22 -19.84 140.48
N GLU A 308 -3.82 -20.99 140.23
CA GLU A 308 -3.94 -22.06 141.22
C GLU A 308 -2.54 -22.61 141.62
N ASN A 309 -1.65 -22.84 140.65
CA ASN A 309 -0.28 -23.29 140.93
C ASN A 309 0.56 -22.25 141.70
N GLU A 310 0.38 -20.95 141.43
CA GLU A 310 1.04 -19.87 142.17
C GLU A 310 0.54 -19.73 143.61
N THR A 311 -0.72 -20.08 143.86
CA THR A 311 -1.29 -20.09 145.22
C THR A 311 -0.69 -21.24 146.03
N LEU A 312 -0.76 -22.47 145.51
CA LEU A 312 -0.20 -23.67 146.16
C LEU A 312 1.32 -23.58 146.40
N ARG A 313 2.06 -22.88 145.53
CA ARG A 313 3.51 -22.62 145.72
C ARG A 313 3.81 -21.67 146.87
N ARG A 314 2.91 -20.73 147.20
CA ARG A 314 3.06 -19.79 148.32
C ARG A 314 2.92 -20.53 149.64
N ASP A 315 1.87 -21.33 149.78
CA ASP A 315 1.56 -22.12 150.99
C ASP A 315 2.68 -23.14 151.30
N ILE A 316 3.21 -23.82 150.27
CA ILE A 316 4.36 -24.72 150.38
C ILE A 316 5.64 -23.97 150.77
N GLY A 317 5.79 -22.70 150.38
CA GLY A 317 6.90 -21.83 150.77
C GLY A 317 6.89 -21.51 152.27
N GLU A 318 5.73 -21.09 152.79
CA GLU A 318 5.57 -20.72 154.20
C GLU A 318 5.75 -21.92 155.14
N ALA A 319 5.19 -23.08 154.78
CA ALA A 319 5.41 -24.33 155.53
C ALA A 319 6.90 -24.74 155.61
N ARG A 320 7.66 -24.54 154.53
CA ARG A 320 9.11 -24.84 154.49
C ARG A 320 9.94 -23.83 155.27
N ALA A 321 9.56 -22.56 155.27
CA ALA A 321 10.20 -21.53 156.10
C ALA A 321 10.03 -21.80 157.60
N GLY A 322 8.87 -22.35 158.02
CA GLY A 322 8.64 -22.81 159.40
C GLY A 322 9.57 -23.96 159.81
N MET A 323 9.68 -25.01 158.97
CA MET A 323 10.58 -26.14 159.23
C MET A 323 12.06 -25.75 159.30
N ALA A 324 12.50 -24.76 158.51
CA ALA A 324 13.90 -24.30 158.53
C ALA A 324 14.30 -23.73 159.89
N LYS A 325 13.49 -22.82 160.46
CA LYS A 325 13.80 -22.15 161.74
C LYS A 325 13.90 -23.13 162.91
N ILE A 326 12.98 -24.10 162.98
CA ILE A 326 12.99 -25.14 164.02
C ILE A 326 14.25 -26.01 163.94
N LYS A 327 14.81 -26.21 162.73
CA LYS A 327 16.06 -26.96 162.53
C LYS A 327 17.29 -26.17 162.98
N GLU A 328 17.34 -24.87 162.72
CA GLU A 328 18.44 -23.99 163.18
C GLU A 328 18.51 -23.89 164.71
N GLU A 329 17.36 -23.80 165.40
CA GLU A 329 17.32 -23.78 166.87
C GLU A 329 17.78 -25.12 167.49
N TYR A 330 17.44 -26.25 166.87
CA TYR A 330 17.91 -27.57 167.30
C TYR A 330 19.43 -27.74 167.11
N GLU A 331 19.97 -27.33 165.97
CA GLU A 331 21.42 -27.39 165.71
C GLU A 331 22.22 -26.41 166.60
N ARG A 332 21.62 -25.28 167.02
CA ARG A 332 22.24 -24.36 167.99
C ARG A 332 22.32 -24.98 169.39
N MET A 333 21.23 -25.51 169.94
CA MET A 333 21.26 -26.17 171.26
C MET A 333 22.16 -27.41 171.26
N SER A 334 22.25 -28.15 170.15
CA SER A 334 23.18 -29.28 170.00
C SER A 334 24.65 -28.86 170.19
N LYS A 335 25.06 -27.73 169.60
CA LYS A 335 26.42 -27.19 169.74
C LYS A 335 26.69 -26.64 171.15
N GLU A 336 25.73 -25.95 171.74
CA GLU A 336 25.85 -25.43 173.13
C GLU A 336 25.95 -26.56 174.17
N SER A 337 25.27 -27.70 173.94
CA SER A 337 25.39 -28.90 174.78
C SER A 337 26.75 -29.61 174.65
N ALA A 338 27.40 -29.53 173.48
CA ALA A 338 28.72 -30.12 173.26
C ALA A 338 29.82 -29.34 174.00
N THR A 339 29.86 -28.02 173.87
CA THR A 339 30.88 -27.18 174.52
C THR A 339 30.79 -27.21 176.05
N ALA A 340 29.57 -27.34 176.61
CA ALA A 340 29.39 -27.55 178.05
C ALA A 340 30.00 -28.86 178.56
N ARG A 341 30.01 -29.94 177.75
CA ARG A 341 30.65 -31.21 178.11
C ARG A 341 32.18 -31.16 178.05
N GLU A 342 32.75 -30.45 177.09
CA GLU A 342 34.20 -30.23 177.03
C GLU A 342 34.70 -29.43 178.24
N GLN A 343 33.95 -28.41 178.67
CA GLN A 343 34.29 -27.64 179.88
C GLN A 343 34.20 -28.50 181.17
N ALA A 344 33.25 -29.44 181.24
CA ALA A 344 33.16 -30.37 182.38
C ALA A 344 34.37 -31.32 182.46
N GLU A 345 34.83 -31.88 181.33
CA GLU A 345 36.05 -32.72 181.29
C GLU A 345 37.33 -31.91 181.56
N ALA A 346 37.40 -30.64 181.15
CA ALA A 346 38.52 -29.75 181.46
C ALA A 346 38.64 -29.42 182.96
N VAL A 347 37.52 -29.18 183.65
CA VAL A 347 37.49 -28.99 185.11
C VAL A 347 37.84 -30.30 185.83
N LYS A 348 37.39 -31.45 185.34
CA LYS A 348 37.76 -32.77 185.87
C LYS A 348 39.26 -33.05 185.76
N ARG A 349 39.90 -32.78 184.61
CA ARG A 349 41.36 -32.87 184.46
C ARG A 349 42.12 -31.98 185.44
N THR A 350 41.71 -30.73 185.62
CA THR A 350 42.37 -29.81 186.56
C THR A 350 42.09 -30.14 188.04
N LEU A 351 41.12 -31.01 188.32
CA LEU A 351 40.96 -31.65 189.63
C LEU A 351 41.93 -32.82 189.80
N GLU A 352 42.02 -33.70 188.79
CA GLU A 352 42.91 -34.87 188.76
C GLU A 352 44.40 -34.47 188.81
N GLU A 353 44.81 -33.41 188.10
CA GLU A 353 46.16 -32.83 188.19
C GLU A 353 46.50 -32.29 189.58
N ARG A 354 45.50 -31.76 190.30
CA ARG A 354 45.67 -31.18 191.64
C ARG A 354 45.70 -32.25 192.73
N GLU A 355 44.92 -33.31 192.57
CA GLU A 355 45.10 -34.54 193.36
C GLU A 355 46.44 -35.23 193.08
N ALA A 356 46.90 -35.24 191.83
CA ALA A 356 48.21 -35.77 191.47
C ALA A 356 49.35 -34.97 192.10
N ALA A 357 49.27 -33.63 192.09
CA ALA A 357 50.21 -32.77 192.80
C ALA A 357 50.21 -33.03 194.31
N TRP A 358 49.04 -33.13 194.95
CA TRP A 358 48.90 -33.43 196.38
C TRP A 358 49.45 -34.83 196.74
N LYS A 359 49.19 -35.86 195.91
CA LYS A 359 49.76 -37.20 196.06
C LYS A 359 51.27 -37.21 195.83
N ALA A 360 51.79 -36.43 194.87
CA ALA A 360 53.22 -36.32 194.59
C ALA A 360 53.97 -35.59 195.71
N GLU A 361 53.43 -34.51 196.27
CA GLU A 361 54.04 -33.79 197.39
C GLU A 361 54.04 -34.62 198.68
N LYS A 362 52.93 -35.32 198.97
CA LYS A 362 52.84 -36.30 200.06
C LYS A 362 53.88 -37.41 199.89
N ALA A 363 53.93 -38.05 198.72
CA ALA A 363 54.90 -39.09 198.41
C ALA A 363 56.35 -38.57 198.43
N ALA A 364 56.61 -37.32 198.05
CA ALA A 364 57.95 -36.73 198.08
C ALA A 364 58.45 -36.48 199.51
N LEU A 365 57.57 -36.20 200.48
CA LEU A 365 57.93 -36.08 201.89
C LEU A 365 58.06 -37.45 202.58
N GLU A 366 57.14 -38.38 202.34
CA GLU A 366 57.27 -39.78 202.79
C GLU A 366 58.54 -40.44 202.22
N LYS A 367 58.91 -40.12 200.98
CA LYS A 367 60.17 -40.51 200.35
C LYS A 367 61.40 -39.81 200.94
N ARG A 368 61.32 -38.52 201.29
CA ARG A 368 62.42 -37.81 201.98
C ARG A 368 62.69 -38.33 203.40
N ILE A 369 61.69 -38.95 204.04
CA ILE A 369 61.88 -39.70 205.30
C ILE A 369 62.60 -41.02 205.01
N ALA A 370 62.07 -41.81 204.06
CA ALA A 370 62.66 -43.11 203.68
C ALA A 370 64.11 -43.02 203.15
N GLU A 371 64.44 -41.98 202.37
CA GLU A 371 65.77 -41.78 201.79
C GLU A 371 66.81 -41.29 202.82
N THR A 372 66.39 -40.69 203.94
CA THR A 372 67.30 -40.46 205.09
C THR A 372 67.51 -41.70 205.95
N GLU A 373 66.51 -42.59 206.07
CA GLU A 373 66.60 -43.79 206.91
C GLU A 373 67.25 -44.98 206.19
N THR A 374 67.13 -45.09 204.87
CA THR A 374 67.70 -46.22 204.08
C THR A 374 69.01 -45.91 203.36
N ALA A 375 69.51 -44.66 203.43
CA ALA A 375 70.92 -44.36 203.08
C ALA A 375 71.93 -45.16 203.94
N ALA A 376 71.51 -45.63 205.13
CA ALA A 376 72.28 -46.58 205.93
C ALA A 376 72.44 -47.97 205.26
N GLY A 377 71.47 -48.39 204.43
CA GLY A 377 71.34 -49.77 203.94
C GLY A 377 72.29 -50.18 202.81
N LYS A 378 73.02 -49.24 202.20
CA LYS A 378 74.10 -49.52 201.22
C LYS A 378 75.47 -49.03 201.67
N GLY A 379 75.56 -48.36 202.82
CA GLY A 379 76.84 -48.15 203.52
C GLY A 379 77.38 -49.45 204.15
N THR A 380 76.50 -50.40 204.47
CA THR A 380 76.85 -51.74 204.95
C THR A 380 77.59 -52.59 203.90
N GLU A 381 77.37 -52.37 202.60
CA GLU A 381 78.20 -52.99 201.55
C GLU A 381 79.63 -52.40 201.51
N LEU A 382 79.79 -51.13 201.87
CA LEU A 382 81.12 -50.53 202.06
C LEU A 382 81.78 -50.95 203.38
N ALA A 383 81.01 -51.34 204.41
CA ALA A 383 81.55 -52.00 205.59
C ALA A 383 82.18 -53.37 205.26
N ALA A 384 81.56 -54.15 204.35
CA ALA A 384 82.17 -55.37 203.83
C ALA A 384 83.48 -55.10 203.04
N ARG A 385 83.56 -53.94 202.35
CA ARG A 385 84.81 -53.48 201.71
C ARG A 385 85.90 -53.15 202.74
N ILE A 386 85.52 -52.66 203.93
CA ILE A 386 86.46 -52.44 205.04
C ILE A 386 86.99 -53.77 205.59
N GLU A 387 86.17 -54.82 205.75
CA GLU A 387 86.66 -56.10 206.30
C GLU A 387 87.72 -56.77 205.39
N ALA A 388 87.60 -56.63 204.07
CA ALA A 388 88.65 -57.04 203.14
C ALA A 388 89.98 -56.26 203.35
N LEU A 389 89.91 -54.93 203.49
CA LEU A 389 91.10 -54.09 203.71
C LEU A 389 91.63 -54.18 205.16
N ALA A 390 90.80 -54.59 206.12
CA ALA A 390 91.22 -54.95 207.48
C ALA A 390 92.04 -56.25 207.48
N LYS A 391 91.77 -57.18 206.55
CA LYS A 391 92.61 -58.35 206.31
C LYS A 391 93.97 -57.94 205.73
N GLU A 392 94.00 -57.00 204.77
CA GLU A 392 95.23 -56.44 204.18
C GLU A 392 96.08 -55.63 205.18
N ASN A 393 95.43 -54.98 206.17
CA ASN A 393 96.08 -54.29 207.30
C ASN A 393 97.10 -55.19 208.06
N LYS A 394 96.96 -56.52 207.97
CA LYS A 394 97.83 -57.48 208.66
C LYS A 394 99.11 -57.84 207.88
N GLU A 395 99.08 -57.87 206.55
CA GLU A 395 100.24 -58.27 205.73
C GLU A 395 101.17 -57.10 205.42
N LEU A 396 100.64 -55.93 205.04
CA LEU A 396 101.49 -54.77 204.73
C LEU A 396 102.20 -54.16 205.95
N LYS A 397 101.66 -54.33 207.16
CA LYS A 397 102.38 -54.05 208.42
C LYS A 397 103.56 -54.99 208.67
N THR A 398 103.56 -56.18 208.07
CA THR A 398 104.67 -57.13 208.14
C THR A 398 105.69 -56.85 207.04
N ALA A 399 105.25 -56.60 205.80
CA ALA A 399 106.14 -56.41 204.65
C ALA A 399 106.84 -55.03 204.56
N LEU A 400 106.18 -53.92 204.94
CA LEU A 400 106.84 -52.60 204.91
C LEU A 400 107.68 -52.30 206.17
N ALA A 401 107.79 -53.28 207.08
CA ALA A 401 108.92 -53.38 207.99
C ALA A 401 110.19 -53.77 207.20
N GLU A 402 110.14 -54.87 206.44
CA GLU A 402 111.29 -55.39 205.66
C GLU A 402 111.68 -54.50 204.46
N ALA A 403 110.71 -53.90 203.76
CA ALA A 403 111.00 -53.12 202.55
C ALA A 403 111.83 -51.86 202.83
N ARG A 404 111.77 -51.31 204.06
CA ARG A 404 112.62 -50.21 204.55
C ARG A 404 114.11 -50.60 204.65
N ASP A 405 114.39 -51.90 204.72
CA ASP A 405 115.74 -52.45 204.85
C ASP A 405 116.36 -52.83 203.49
N ARG A 406 115.59 -52.81 202.39
CA ARG A 406 116.09 -53.11 201.03
C ARG A 406 116.30 -51.90 200.13
N ASN A 407 115.24 -51.29 199.58
CA ASN A 407 115.35 -50.63 198.26
C ASN A 407 115.93 -49.19 198.26
N LYS A 408 116.97 -48.99 199.04
CA LYS A 408 118.01 -47.99 198.79
C LYS A 408 118.87 -48.47 197.57
N ALA A 409 118.28 -48.78 196.38
CA ALA A 409 118.95 -49.57 195.29
C ALA A 409 118.63 -49.58 193.69
N LEU A 410 117.52 -49.16 192.96
CA LEU A 410 117.15 -49.48 191.44
C LEU A 410 116.05 -48.61 190.51
N GLU A 411 115.60 -48.89 189.15
CA GLU A 411 114.69 -48.14 187.99
C GLU A 411 113.76 -48.81 186.71
N SER A 412 113.02 -48.15 185.63
CA SER A 412 112.27 -48.66 184.25
C SER A 412 111.26 -47.80 183.14
N ALA A 413 110.77 -48.19 181.82
CA ALA A 413 109.82 -47.49 180.67
C ALA A 413 109.25 -48.24 179.22
N VAL A 414 108.48 -48.00 177.98
CA VAL A 414 107.53 -47.10 176.96
C VAL A 414 106.81 -47.73 175.53
N ALA A 415 105.80 -47.18 174.62
CA ALA A 415 105.18 -47.64 173.16
C ALA A 415 104.10 -46.81 172.12
N SER A 416 103.67 -47.12 170.75
CA SER A 416 102.61 -46.43 169.70
C SER A 416 102.15 -46.89 168.11
N LEU A 417 100.99 -46.51 167.29
CA LEU A 417 100.59 -46.70 165.70
C LEU A 417 99.18 -46.20 164.86
N ASN A 418 98.92 -46.09 163.43
CA ASN A 418 97.58 -45.79 162.51
C ASN A 418 97.40 -45.66 160.81
N GLU A 419 96.23 -45.78 159.94
CA GLU A 419 95.96 -45.44 158.36
C GLU A 419 94.56 -45.62 157.34
N ARG A 420 94.32 -44.98 156.05
CA ARG A 420 93.56 -45.15 154.58
C ARG A 420 92.00 -45.01 153.89
N LEU A 421 91.65 -44.59 152.54
CA LEU A 421 90.34 -44.75 151.55
C LEU A 421 90.09 -44.10 149.98
N GLU A 422 89.05 -44.40 149.00
CA GLU A 422 88.56 -43.75 147.58
C GLU A 422 87.14 -44.17 146.74
N LYS A 423 86.46 -43.98 145.46
CA LYS A 423 86.41 -43.41 143.93
C LYS A 423 85.04 -43.50 142.90
N ALA A 424 84.76 -42.90 141.61
CA ALA A 424 83.52 -43.04 140.55
C ALA A 424 83.37 -42.43 138.95
N GLN A 425 82.33 -42.66 137.96
CA GLN A 425 82.00 -42.08 136.46
C GLN A 425 80.54 -42.36 135.62
N ALA A 426 79.94 -42.17 134.31
CA ALA A 426 79.99 -41.68 132.76
C ALA A 426 78.62 -41.63 131.72
N ALA A 427 78.49 -41.21 130.33
CA ALA A 427 77.22 -41.10 129.31
C ALA A 427 77.18 -40.84 127.61
N PRO A 428 76.05 -40.82 126.70
CA PRO A 428 75.86 -40.83 125.08
C PRO A 428 74.67 -40.09 124.09
N ALA A 429 74.48 -40.19 122.66
CA ALA A 429 73.43 -39.49 121.62
C ALA A 429 73.06 -39.89 119.99
N PRO A 430 72.09 -39.29 119.08
CA PRO A 430 71.44 -39.70 117.64
C PRO A 430 71.00 -38.72 116.31
N ALA A 431 70.22 -39.07 115.13
CA ALA A 431 69.87 -38.31 113.74
C ALA A 431 68.58 -38.58 112.64
N GLU A 432 68.37 -38.00 111.32
CA GLU A 432 67.09 -37.94 110.30
C GLU A 432 67.08 -37.80 108.59
N THR A 433 66.02 -37.40 107.69
CA THR A 433 65.66 -37.71 106.13
C THR A 433 64.95 -36.76 104.89
N ALA A 434 63.97 -37.14 103.91
CA ALA A 434 63.41 -36.62 102.51
C ALA A 434 64.05 -36.91 101.06
N ALA A 435 64.89 -36.06 100.38
CA ALA A 435 65.39 -36.23 98.95
C ALA A 435 66.54 -35.23 98.48
N PRO A 436 66.97 -35.05 97.17
CA PRO A 436 67.61 -35.91 96.11
C PRO A 436 68.91 -35.30 95.38
N ALA A 437 69.52 -35.97 94.35
CA ALA A 437 70.72 -35.53 93.52
C ALA A 437 70.94 -36.42 92.22
N ALA A 438 71.85 -36.26 91.20
CA ALA A 438 72.59 -35.17 90.46
C ALA A 438 73.38 -35.75 89.20
N PRO A 439 73.88 -34.99 88.16
CA PRO A 439 74.46 -35.56 86.89
C PRO A 439 75.90 -35.14 86.42
N ALA A 440 76.59 -35.96 85.58
CA ALA A 440 77.49 -35.61 84.42
C ALA A 440 78.44 -36.77 83.94
N THR A 441 79.14 -36.57 82.80
CA THR A 441 80.00 -37.50 82.01
C THR A 441 81.53 -37.19 82.15
N PRO A 442 82.53 -37.86 81.48
CA PRO A 442 82.48 -38.89 80.42
C PRO A 442 83.45 -40.11 80.48
N ALA A 443 83.01 -41.19 79.82
CA ALA A 443 83.73 -42.15 78.94
C ALA A 443 85.01 -42.92 79.36
N SER A 444 84.98 -44.21 78.98
CA SER A 444 86.12 -45.09 78.57
C SER A 444 86.97 -45.81 79.65
N PRO A 445 87.48 -47.04 79.36
CA PRO A 445 86.92 -48.07 78.47
C PRO A 445 87.16 -49.56 78.89
N VAL A 446 86.83 -50.50 77.99
CA VAL A 446 87.41 -51.86 77.80
C VAL A 446 86.96 -53.04 78.72
N THR A 447 86.17 -53.96 78.10
CA THR A 447 86.02 -55.43 78.35
C THR A 447 85.56 -55.97 79.72
N GLY A 448 85.02 -57.21 79.84
CA GLY A 448 84.49 -58.12 78.81
C GLY A 448 84.77 -59.62 79.02
N VAL A 449 83.71 -60.44 78.91
CA VAL A 449 83.70 -61.89 78.51
C VAL A 449 84.12 -62.99 79.54
N GLN A 450 83.11 -63.81 79.90
CA GLN A 450 83.07 -65.26 80.26
C GLN A 450 83.88 -65.91 81.41
N LYS A 451 83.19 -66.90 82.03
CA LYS A 451 83.55 -68.15 82.73
C LYS A 451 84.99 -68.43 83.24
N GLU A 452 85.04 -68.83 84.51
CA GLU A 452 85.43 -70.17 85.05
C GLU A 452 86.19 -71.17 84.13
N PRO A 453 87.11 -72.01 84.68
CA PRO A 453 86.64 -73.14 85.51
C PRO A 453 87.51 -73.56 86.73
N LEU A 454 86.85 -74.26 87.66
CA LEU A 454 87.29 -75.39 88.51
C LEU A 454 88.69 -75.42 89.18
N GLY A 455 88.68 -75.69 90.49
CA GLY A 455 89.85 -75.97 91.33
C GLY A 455 89.46 -76.18 92.79
#